data_AF-A0A0N4UUX7-F1
#
_entry.id   AF-A0A0N4UUX7-F1
#
_cell.length_a   1.000
_cell.length_b   1.000
_cell.length_c   1.000
_cell.angle_alpha   90.00
_cell.angle_beta   90.00
_cell.angle_gamma   90.00
#
_symmetry.space_group_name_H-M   'P 1'
#
loop_
_entity.id
_entity.type
_entity.pdbx_description
1 polymer ?
#
loop_
_entity_poly.entity_id
_entity_poly.type
_entity_poly.pdbx_seq_one_letter_code
_entity_poly.pdbx_strand_id
1 'polypeptide(L)'
;MPLFGKMIREHFVERAELEHTCWTSKTVTTTEASKKSENKGCAVLIPLVNIRDQPCMLFTQRALSLKNYSGAVCFPGGKLEADENPEQGALRESYEEIGLDMNKVDIWGKLDPVYNGDLNCRVTPVVGMLENVDLKKLKAQYSEVRTVFVVTVDELCSNKSYTRLKKGCF
;
A
#
# COMPACT_ATOMS: atom_id res chain seq x y z
N MET A 1 18.90 1.55 -20.96
CA MET A 1 19.08 0.89 -19.65
C MET A 1 17.79 0.18 -19.28
N PRO A 2 17.64 -1.12 -19.56
CA PRO A 2 16.48 -1.86 -19.08
C PRO A 2 16.80 -2.46 -17.69
N LEU A 3 15.77 -2.75 -16.88
CA LEU A 3 15.71 -3.85 -15.89
C LEU A 3 15.60 -3.55 -14.38
N PHE A 4 15.75 -2.32 -13.87
CA PHE A 4 15.51 -2.13 -12.42
C PHE A 4 14.05 -2.47 -12.06
N GLY A 5 13.09 -1.88 -12.79
CA GLY A 5 11.68 -2.19 -12.59
C GLY A 5 11.31 -3.63 -12.95
N LYS A 6 11.73 -4.12 -14.12
CA LYS A 6 11.25 -5.40 -14.67
C LYS A 6 11.74 -6.63 -13.88
N MET A 7 13.04 -6.70 -13.56
CA MET A 7 13.58 -7.84 -12.82
C MET A 7 13.04 -7.87 -11.39
N ILE A 8 12.93 -6.71 -10.72
CA ILE A 8 12.38 -6.64 -9.37
C ILE A 8 10.89 -6.98 -9.37
N ARG A 9 10.14 -6.52 -10.37
CA ARG A 9 8.73 -6.88 -10.56
C ARG A 9 8.55 -8.38 -10.69
N GLU A 10 9.33 -9.04 -11.55
CA GLU A 10 9.27 -10.50 -11.73
C GLU A 10 9.55 -11.25 -10.42
N HIS A 11 10.62 -10.90 -9.70
CA HIS A 11 10.93 -11.51 -8.41
C HIS A 11 9.88 -11.21 -7.34
N PHE A 12 9.33 -9.99 -7.32
CA PHE A 12 8.27 -9.61 -6.39
C PHE A 12 7.01 -10.44 -6.64
N VAL A 13 6.57 -10.53 -7.90
CA VAL A 13 5.37 -11.29 -8.30
C VAL A 13 5.55 -12.76 -7.96
N GLU A 14 6.68 -13.36 -8.34
CA GLU A 14 6.98 -14.77 -8.02
C GLU A 14 6.93 -15.02 -6.51
N ARG A 15 7.56 -14.16 -5.70
CA ARG A 15 7.57 -14.32 -4.23
C ARG A 15 6.19 -14.09 -3.62
N ALA A 16 5.43 -13.12 -4.11
CA ALA A 16 4.06 -12.89 -3.66
C ALA A 16 3.17 -14.10 -3.95
N GLU A 17 3.24 -14.67 -5.16
CA GLU A 17 2.47 -15.87 -5.55
C GLU A 17 2.84 -17.11 -4.73
N LEU A 18 4.13 -17.30 -4.42
CA LEU A 18 4.62 -18.38 -3.56
C LEU A 18 4.16 -18.24 -2.11
N GLU A 19 4.11 -17.01 -1.58
CA GLU A 19 3.63 -16.75 -0.22
C GLU A 19 2.09 -16.89 -0.13
N HIS A 20 1.35 -16.54 -1.18
CA HIS A 20 -0.10 -16.81 -1.29
C HIS A 20 -0.43 -18.32 -1.28
N THR A 21 0.46 -19.18 -1.77
CA THR A 21 0.26 -20.64 -1.78
C THR A 21 0.60 -21.31 -0.45
N CYS A 22 1.49 -20.77 0.38
CA CYS A 22 1.87 -21.41 1.64
C CYS A 22 0.79 -21.29 2.74
N TRP A 23 -0.16 -20.35 2.59
CA TRP A 23 -1.24 -20.14 3.57
C TRP A 23 -2.49 -21.01 3.30
N THR A 24 -2.74 -21.40 2.04
CA THR A 24 -3.97 -22.12 1.65
C THR A 24 -4.06 -23.56 2.18
N SER A 25 -2.98 -24.10 2.77
CA SER A 25 -2.96 -25.45 3.34
C SER A 25 -3.55 -25.56 4.76
N LYS A 26 -3.98 -24.46 5.40
CA LYS A 26 -4.82 -24.54 6.60
C LYS A 26 -6.30 -24.56 6.23
N THR A 27 -6.84 -25.77 6.16
CA THR A 27 -8.27 -26.06 6.07
C THR A 27 -9.04 -25.28 7.13
N VAL A 28 -9.71 -24.20 6.73
CA VAL A 28 -10.81 -23.63 7.52
C VAL A 28 -12.06 -24.31 7.00
N THR A 29 -12.58 -25.23 7.80
CA THR A 29 -13.88 -25.86 7.61
C THR A 29 -14.96 -24.79 7.56
N THR A 30 -15.49 -24.56 6.37
CA THR A 30 -16.70 -23.75 6.15
C THR A 30 -17.86 -24.43 6.87
N THR A 31 -18.45 -23.74 7.84
CA THR A 31 -19.82 -24.01 8.28
C THR A 31 -20.61 -22.72 8.11
N GLU A 32 -21.79 -22.88 7.52
CA GLU A 32 -22.59 -21.84 6.88
C GLU A 32 -23.31 -20.88 7.85
N ALA A 33 -23.73 -19.77 7.24
CA ALA A 33 -24.92 -18.95 7.53
C ALA A 33 -24.85 -17.77 8.53
N SER A 34 -25.15 -16.59 7.94
CA SER A 34 -25.88 -15.44 8.49
C SER A 34 -25.13 -14.37 9.30
N LYS A 35 -24.72 -13.29 8.61
CA LYS A 35 -25.21 -11.89 8.80
C LYS A 35 -24.39 -10.98 7.89
N LYS A 36 -25.10 -10.22 7.02
CA LYS A 36 -24.55 -9.16 6.17
C LYS A 36 -24.07 -8.00 7.06
N SER A 37 -22.91 -8.16 7.69
CA SER A 37 -22.14 -7.01 8.15
C SER A 37 -21.44 -6.46 6.91
N GLU A 38 -21.71 -5.21 6.55
CA GLU A 38 -20.93 -4.48 5.57
C GLU A 38 -19.49 -4.43 6.06
N ASN A 39 -18.69 -5.43 5.70
CA ASN A 39 -17.28 -5.45 6.00
C ASN A 39 -16.62 -4.42 5.08
N LYS A 40 -16.57 -3.16 5.53
CA LYS A 40 -16.00 -2.04 4.79
C LYS A 40 -14.51 -2.29 4.61
N GLY A 41 -14.15 -2.82 3.45
CA GLY A 41 -12.75 -3.00 3.07
C GLY A 41 -12.04 -1.65 2.98
N CYS A 42 -10.74 -1.67 3.18
CA CYS A 42 -9.87 -0.53 2.89
C CYS A 42 -8.76 -1.01 1.96
N ALA A 43 -8.20 -0.11 1.19
CA ALA A 43 -7.04 -0.38 0.36
C ALA A 43 -6.06 0.78 0.44
N VAL A 44 -4.77 0.42 0.43
CA VAL A 44 -3.67 1.39 0.42
C VAL A 44 -2.74 1.05 -0.73
N LEU A 45 -2.22 2.08 -1.39
CA LEU A 45 -1.15 1.92 -2.37
C LEU A 45 0.19 1.91 -1.63
N ILE A 46 1.04 0.94 -1.90
CA ILE A 46 2.47 0.93 -1.57
C ILE A 46 3.21 1.41 -2.83
N PRO A 47 3.41 2.73 -2.98
CA PRO A 47 4.05 3.32 -4.15
C PRO A 47 5.57 3.13 -4.09
N LEU A 48 6.09 2.28 -4.99
CA LEU A 48 7.51 2.17 -5.28
C LEU A 48 7.90 3.26 -6.27
N VAL A 49 9.04 3.93 -6.05
CA VAL A 49 9.53 4.96 -6.96
C VAL A 49 11.05 4.91 -7.04
N ASN A 50 11.61 5.12 -8.23
CA ASN A 50 13.05 5.22 -8.42
C ASN A 50 13.49 6.68 -8.35
N ILE A 51 14.31 7.03 -7.36
CA ILE A 51 14.85 8.38 -7.20
C ILE A 51 16.36 8.31 -7.33
N ARG A 52 16.89 8.88 -8.43
CA ARG A 52 18.34 8.87 -8.72
C ARG A 52 18.93 7.45 -8.64
N ASP A 53 18.27 6.50 -9.28
CA ASP A 53 18.66 5.07 -9.31
C ASP A 53 18.63 4.35 -7.97
N GLN A 54 17.90 4.90 -6.99
CA GLN A 54 17.61 4.23 -5.72
C GLN A 54 16.13 3.86 -5.60
N PRO A 55 15.82 2.62 -5.18
CA PRO A 55 14.45 2.24 -4.83
C PRO A 55 14.01 2.98 -3.57
N CYS A 56 12.88 3.66 -3.68
CA CYS A 56 12.24 4.37 -2.60
C CYS A 56 10.77 3.93 -2.48
N MET A 57 10.21 4.15 -1.29
CA MET A 57 8.78 4.12 -1.04
C MET A 57 8.27 5.52 -0.76
N LEU A 58 7.13 5.88 -1.32
CA LEU A 58 6.44 7.14 -1.02
C LEU A 58 5.47 6.95 0.16
N PHE A 59 5.45 7.95 1.04
CA PHE A 59 4.58 8.02 2.20
C PHE A 59 3.86 9.38 2.24
N THR A 60 2.72 9.38 2.92
CA THR A 60 2.01 10.60 3.31
C THR A 60 2.10 10.77 4.82
N GLN A 61 2.15 12.02 5.27
CA GLN A 61 1.89 12.38 6.66
C GLN A 61 0.51 13.02 6.73
N ARG A 62 -0.39 12.43 7.53
CA ARG A 62 -1.77 12.93 7.69
C ARG A 62 -1.81 14.31 8.33
N ALA A 63 -2.77 15.13 7.92
CA ALA A 63 -3.02 16.45 8.51
C ALA A 63 -3.34 16.33 10.01
N LEU A 64 -2.87 17.31 10.79
CA LEU A 64 -3.07 17.30 12.25
C LEU A 64 -4.53 17.53 12.67
N SER A 65 -5.34 18.10 11.77
CA SER A 65 -6.74 18.41 11.98
C SER A 65 -7.68 17.19 11.91
N LEU A 66 -7.17 16.03 11.48
CA LEU A 66 -7.99 14.82 11.30
C LEU A 66 -8.30 14.15 12.65
N LYS A 67 -9.54 13.67 12.80
CA LYS A 67 -9.99 12.98 14.03
C LYS A 67 -9.26 11.67 14.29
N ASN A 68 -8.94 10.92 13.22
CA ASN A 68 -8.26 9.64 13.29
C ASN A 68 -6.85 9.77 12.69
N TYR A 69 -5.86 9.18 13.38
CA TYR A 69 -4.46 9.11 12.94
C TYR A 69 -3.85 10.47 12.59
N SER A 70 -4.21 11.52 13.34
CA SER A 70 -3.62 12.85 13.22
C SER A 70 -2.09 12.79 13.22
N GLY A 71 -1.46 13.32 12.18
CA GLY A 71 0.00 13.39 12.07
C GLY A 71 0.70 12.06 11.77
N ALA A 72 -0.03 10.96 11.64
CA ALA A 72 0.54 9.65 11.37
C ALA A 72 1.19 9.59 9.98
N VAL A 73 2.28 8.83 9.87
CA VAL A 73 2.87 8.45 8.60
C VAL A 73 2.14 7.21 8.10
N CYS A 74 1.62 7.26 6.88
CA CYS A 74 0.89 6.17 6.26
C CYS A 74 1.17 6.10 4.76
N PHE A 75 0.74 4.99 4.17
CA PHE A 75 0.55 4.89 2.74
C PHE A 75 -0.72 5.63 2.32
N PRO A 76 -0.77 6.21 1.11
CA PRO A 76 -1.99 6.80 0.59
C PRO A 76 -3.06 5.73 0.37
N GLY A 77 -4.31 6.04 0.71
CA GLY A 77 -5.38 5.06 0.66
C GLY A 77 -6.48 5.30 1.67
N GLY A 78 -7.53 4.50 1.57
CA GLY A 78 -8.75 4.72 2.33
C GLY A 78 -9.75 3.58 2.23
N LYS A 79 -11.02 3.92 2.46
CA LYS A 79 -12.13 2.95 2.43
C LYS A 79 -12.50 2.65 0.98
N LEU A 80 -12.86 1.40 0.73
CA LEU A 80 -13.46 1.03 -0.55
C LEU A 80 -14.89 1.59 -0.65
N GLU A 81 -15.23 2.12 -1.81
CA GLU A 81 -16.59 2.44 -2.19
C GLU A 81 -17.32 1.18 -2.70
N ALA A 82 -18.63 1.33 -2.97
CA ALA A 82 -19.41 0.25 -3.55
C ALA A 82 -18.84 -0.13 -4.92
N ASP A 83 -18.75 -1.44 -5.18
CA ASP A 83 -18.28 -2.01 -6.44
C ASP A 83 -16.80 -1.78 -6.81
N GLU A 84 -15.99 -1.24 -5.88
CA GLU A 84 -14.53 -1.14 -6.06
C GLU A 84 -13.79 -2.44 -5.68
N ASN A 85 -12.83 -2.84 -6.50
CA ASN A 85 -11.77 -3.74 -6.09
C ASN A 85 -10.66 -2.97 -5.33
N PRO A 86 -9.78 -3.65 -4.58
CA PRO A 86 -8.72 -3.00 -3.81
C PRO A 86 -7.80 -2.08 -4.64
N GLU A 87 -7.46 -2.49 -5.85
CA GLU A 87 -6.59 -1.75 -6.76
C GLU A 87 -7.24 -0.42 -7.18
N GLN A 88 -8.52 -0.44 -7.52
CA GLN A 88 -9.32 0.74 -7.86
C GLN A 88 -9.40 1.73 -6.70
N GLY A 89 -9.77 1.23 -5.51
CA GLY A 89 -9.89 2.10 -4.33
C GLY A 89 -8.55 2.72 -3.91
N ALA A 90 -7.47 1.94 -3.92
CA ALA A 90 -6.13 2.47 -3.61
C ALA A 90 -5.69 3.57 -4.59
N LEU A 91 -5.97 3.39 -5.89
CA LEU A 91 -5.66 4.38 -6.92
C LEU A 91 -6.52 5.64 -6.80
N ARG A 92 -7.83 5.49 -6.54
CA ARG A 92 -8.77 6.61 -6.35
C ARG A 92 -8.34 7.47 -5.17
N GLU A 93 -8.14 6.86 -4.01
CA GLU A 93 -7.71 7.55 -2.80
C GLU A 93 -6.34 8.21 -2.99
N SER A 94 -5.39 7.55 -3.66
CA SER A 94 -4.08 8.16 -3.97
C SER A 94 -4.20 9.38 -4.90
N TYR A 95 -5.13 9.35 -5.85
CA TYR A 95 -5.42 10.50 -6.69
C TYR A 95 -6.04 11.65 -5.88
N GLU A 96 -7.00 11.36 -5.00
CA GLU A 96 -7.66 12.35 -4.16
C GLU A 96 -6.71 12.99 -3.12
N GLU A 97 -5.91 12.18 -2.44
CA GLU A 97 -5.03 12.63 -1.36
C GLU A 97 -3.80 13.39 -1.86
N ILE A 98 -3.18 12.94 -2.97
CA ILE A 98 -1.89 13.46 -3.43
C ILE A 98 -1.83 13.83 -4.92
N GLY A 99 -2.94 13.73 -5.65
CA GLY A 99 -2.99 14.05 -7.08
C GLY A 99 -2.17 13.08 -7.95
N LEU A 100 -1.96 11.85 -7.48
CA LEU A 100 -1.20 10.85 -8.23
C LEU A 100 -2.01 10.36 -9.44
N ASP A 101 -1.52 10.64 -10.64
CA ASP A 101 -2.14 10.13 -11.88
C ASP A 101 -2.10 8.61 -11.90
N MET A 102 -3.29 8.00 -11.93
CA MET A 102 -3.48 6.55 -11.92
C MET A 102 -2.76 5.85 -13.08
N ASN A 103 -2.60 6.52 -14.23
CA ASN A 103 -1.91 5.97 -15.40
C ASN A 103 -0.39 5.92 -15.25
N LYS A 104 0.15 6.51 -14.17
CA LYS A 104 1.58 6.48 -13.83
C LYS A 104 1.93 5.38 -12.84
N VAL A 105 0.99 4.50 -12.53
CA VAL A 105 1.17 3.40 -11.57
C VAL A 105 1.11 2.06 -12.31
N ASP A 106 2.25 1.38 -12.45
CA ASP A 106 2.30 -0.02 -12.87
C ASP A 106 2.03 -0.91 -11.66
N ILE A 107 0.82 -1.44 -11.56
CA ILE A 107 0.40 -2.32 -10.47
C ILE A 107 1.10 -3.68 -10.60
N TRP A 108 1.81 -4.08 -9.55
CA TRP A 108 2.50 -5.37 -9.49
C TRP A 108 1.62 -6.46 -8.88
N GLY A 109 0.72 -6.08 -7.97
CA GLY A 109 -0.22 -6.99 -7.33
C GLY A 109 -0.64 -6.51 -5.95
N LYS A 110 -1.22 -7.40 -5.16
CA LYS A 110 -1.67 -7.14 -3.79
C LYS A 110 -1.08 -8.13 -2.80
N LEU A 111 -0.87 -7.65 -1.59
CA LEU A 111 -0.47 -8.45 -0.43
C LEU A 111 -1.70 -8.90 0.35
N ASP A 112 -1.50 -9.82 1.29
CA ASP A 112 -2.56 -10.29 2.16
C ASP A 112 -3.18 -9.14 2.97
N PRO A 113 -4.53 -9.06 3.07
CA PRO A 113 -5.18 -8.04 3.87
C PRO A 113 -4.82 -8.15 5.35
N VAL A 114 -4.47 -7.02 5.96
CA VAL A 114 -4.19 -6.92 7.40
C VAL A 114 -5.41 -6.31 8.09
N TYR A 115 -5.81 -6.89 9.23
CA TYR A 115 -6.90 -6.32 10.02
C TYR A 115 -6.40 -5.14 10.86
N ASN A 116 -7.03 -3.98 10.70
CA ASN A 116 -6.83 -2.82 11.55
C ASN A 116 -7.98 -2.74 12.55
N GLY A 117 -7.67 -2.99 13.83
CA GLY A 117 -8.66 -3.01 14.91
C GLY A 117 -9.26 -1.64 15.22
N ASP A 118 -8.48 -0.56 15.13
CA ASP A 118 -8.98 0.80 15.43
C ASP A 118 -9.98 1.28 14.37
N LEU A 119 -9.74 0.92 13.10
CA LEU A 119 -10.63 1.22 11.98
C LEU A 119 -11.75 0.18 11.79
N ASN A 120 -11.64 -0.95 12.49
CA ASN A 120 -12.47 -2.13 12.28
C ASN A 120 -12.62 -2.49 10.80
N CYS A 121 -11.50 -2.51 10.06
CA CYS A 121 -11.47 -2.77 8.63
C CYS A 121 -10.33 -3.73 8.25
N ARG A 122 -10.50 -4.43 7.11
CA ARG A 122 -9.40 -5.17 6.47
C ARG A 122 -8.75 -4.27 5.43
N VAL A 123 -7.47 -3.95 5.65
CA VAL A 123 -6.68 -3.11 4.76
C VAL A 123 -5.91 -4.00 3.80
N THR A 124 -6.22 -3.90 2.50
CA THR A 124 -5.51 -4.62 1.43
C THR A 124 -4.37 -3.75 0.90
N PRO A 125 -3.09 -4.14 1.04
CA PRO A 125 -1.99 -3.39 0.46
C PRO A 125 -1.82 -3.74 -1.02
N VAL A 126 -1.83 -2.72 -1.87
CA VAL A 126 -1.64 -2.83 -3.33
C VAL A 126 -0.25 -2.28 -3.66
N VAL A 127 0.60 -3.07 -4.29
CA VAL A 127 1.97 -2.65 -4.63
C VAL A 127 2.01 -2.17 -6.08
N GLY A 128 2.57 -0.99 -6.31
CA GLY A 128 2.72 -0.43 -7.65
C GLY A 128 3.96 0.42 -7.82
N MET A 129 4.56 0.37 -9.00
CA MET A 129 5.71 1.19 -9.39
C MET A 129 5.24 2.48 -10.05
N LEU A 130 5.76 3.60 -9.57
CA LEU A 130 5.53 4.92 -10.15
C LEU A 130 6.47 5.14 -11.33
N GLU A 131 5.92 5.25 -12.53
CA GLU A 131 6.68 5.45 -13.76
C GLU A 131 6.75 6.93 -14.15
N ASN A 132 7.97 7.46 -14.29
CA ASN A 132 8.21 8.84 -14.78
C ASN A 132 7.43 9.92 -14.02
N VAL A 133 7.23 9.74 -12.70
CA VAL A 133 6.51 10.70 -11.85
C VAL A 133 7.45 11.81 -11.37
N ASP A 134 7.05 13.05 -11.60
CA ASP A 134 7.68 14.22 -10.97
C ASP A 134 7.02 14.50 -9.62
N LEU A 135 7.67 14.08 -8.54
CA LEU A 135 7.16 14.22 -7.17
C LEU A 135 6.83 15.68 -6.79
N LYS A 136 7.48 16.67 -7.43
CA LYS A 136 7.20 18.09 -7.16
C LYS A 136 5.86 18.56 -7.73
N LYS A 137 5.27 17.80 -8.65
CA LYS A 137 3.97 18.10 -9.28
C LYS A 137 2.80 17.43 -8.57
N LEU A 138 3.05 16.57 -7.59
CA LEU A 138 2.01 16.00 -6.75
C LEU A 138 1.25 17.12 -6.03
N LYS A 139 -0.06 16.99 -5.97
CA LYS A 139 -0.96 17.98 -5.39
C LYS A 139 -1.59 17.38 -4.15
N ALA A 140 -0.89 17.52 -3.02
CA ALA A 140 -1.41 17.12 -1.72
C ALA A 140 -2.68 17.89 -1.38
N GLN A 141 -3.73 17.18 -0.98
CA GLN A 141 -4.93 17.77 -0.41
C GLN A 141 -4.67 18.13 1.05
N TYR A 142 -4.43 19.40 1.36
CA TYR A 142 -3.98 19.84 2.68
C TYR A 142 -4.95 19.57 3.83
N SER A 143 -6.25 19.37 3.55
CA SER A 143 -7.21 18.95 4.57
C SER A 143 -6.93 17.54 5.11
N GLU A 144 -6.19 16.72 4.36
CA GLU A 144 -5.96 15.31 4.66
C GLU A 144 -4.47 14.95 4.74
N VAL A 145 -3.65 15.55 3.88
CA VAL A 145 -2.22 15.30 3.78
C VAL A 145 -1.44 16.57 4.10
N ARG A 146 -0.63 16.50 5.15
CA ARG A 146 0.30 17.57 5.52
C ARG A 146 1.53 17.58 4.62
N THR A 147 2.09 16.41 4.32
CA THR A 147 3.35 16.29 3.60
C THR A 147 3.41 14.95 2.87
N VAL A 148 4.04 14.96 1.70
CA VAL A 148 4.40 13.78 0.93
C VAL A 148 5.92 13.68 0.91
N PHE A 149 6.47 12.52 1.21
CA PHE A 149 7.91 12.30 1.22
C PHE A 149 8.25 10.88 0.78
N VAL A 150 9.53 10.65 0.49
CA VAL A 150 10.05 9.35 0.09
C VAL A 150 11.15 8.91 1.03
N VAL A 151 11.24 7.61 1.27
CA VAL A 151 12.30 6.98 2.06
C VAL A 151 12.92 5.87 1.21
N THR A 152 14.24 5.74 1.22
CA THR A 152 14.90 4.67 0.47
C THR A 152 14.58 3.32 1.11
N VAL A 153 14.47 2.27 0.29
CA VAL A 153 14.28 0.91 0.81
C VAL A 153 15.47 0.50 1.68
N ASP A 154 16.68 0.94 1.33
CA ASP A 154 17.88 0.72 2.13
C ASP A 154 17.75 1.30 3.55
N GLU A 155 17.26 2.54 3.68
CA GLU A 155 17.03 3.16 4.98
C GLU A 155 15.96 2.43 5.80
N LEU A 156 14.88 1.99 5.15
CA LEU A 156 13.83 1.20 5.80
C LEU A 156 14.35 -0.16 6.30
N CYS A 157 15.27 -0.78 5.55
CA CYS A 157 15.91 -2.05 5.90
C CYS A 157 17.04 -1.89 6.92
N SER A 158 17.57 -0.68 7.10
CA SER A 158 18.62 -0.42 8.07
C SER A 158 18.12 -0.63 9.50
N ASN A 159 18.87 -1.38 10.31
CA ASN A 159 18.45 -1.83 11.64
C ASN A 159 18.56 -0.72 12.71
N LYS A 160 18.01 0.47 12.43
CA LYS A 160 18.02 1.66 13.29
C LYS A 160 16.90 1.64 14.35
N SER A 161 16.57 0.47 14.88
CA SER A 161 15.62 0.24 15.99
C SER A 161 14.13 0.47 15.73
N TYR A 162 13.71 1.16 14.66
CA TYR A 162 12.30 1.24 14.24
C TYR A 162 11.86 0.06 13.35
N THR A 163 12.80 -0.59 12.65
CA THR A 163 12.50 -1.76 11.80
C THR A 163 12.81 -3.06 12.55
N ARG A 164 11.77 -3.74 13.05
CA ARG A 164 11.88 -5.12 13.53
C ARG A 164 11.33 -6.07 12.47
N LEU A 165 12.14 -6.36 11.45
CA LEU A 165 11.76 -7.38 10.46
C LEU A 165 11.63 -8.72 11.18
N LYS A 166 10.41 -9.22 11.26
CA LYS A 166 10.17 -10.62 11.60
C LYS A 166 10.08 -11.39 10.29
N LYS A 167 10.93 -12.40 10.12
CA LYS A 167 10.60 -13.48 9.20
C LYS A 167 9.36 -14.15 9.79
N GLY A 168 8.30 -14.29 9.01
CA GLY A 168 7.22 -15.19 9.39
C GLY A 168 7.84 -16.55 9.68
N CYS A 169 7.58 -17.13 10.86
CA CYS A 169 7.89 -18.54 11.07
C CYS A 169 6.97 -19.33 10.12
N PHE A 170 7.59 -20.01 9.17
CA PHE A 170 6.95 -20.89 8.18
C PHE A 170 6.24 -22.05 8.87
#